data_AF-A0A915MI15-F1
#
_entry.id   AF-A0A915MI15-F1
#
_cell.length_a   1.000
_cell.length_b   1.000
_cell.length_c   1.000
_cell.angle_alpha   90.00
_cell.angle_beta   90.00
_cell.angle_gamma   90.00
#
_symmetry.space_group_name_H-M   'P 1'
#
loop_
_entity.id
_entity.type
_entity.pdbx_description
1 polymer ?
#
loop_
_entity_poly.entity_id
_entity_poly.type
_entity_poly.pdbx_seq_one_letter_code
_entity_poly.pdbx_strand_id
1 'polypeptide(L)'
;MIEKVKELGLETCATLGLIRNDNQAEKLKQAVPINKLIKIPGTPLANAVELDSFDFVRTIATARLLMPKAYIRLSAGREQMGDELQALCFLAGANSLFYGEKLLTAANPTPEHDLNL
;
A
#
# COMPACT_ATOMS: atom_id res chain seq x y z
N MET A 1 1.70 20.35 7.22
CA MET A 1 2.89 19.54 6.85
C MET A 1 2.88 19.22 5.36
N ILE A 2 1.89 18.50 4.84
CA ILE A 2 1.75 18.17 3.40
C ILE A 2 1.80 19.40 2.50
N GLU A 3 1.04 20.46 2.83
CA GLU A 3 1.03 21.71 2.05
C GLU A 3 2.42 22.36 1.97
N LYS A 4 3.16 22.39 3.09
CA LYS A 4 4.54 22.89 3.12
C LYS A 4 5.50 22.05 2.27
N VAL A 5 5.34 20.73 2.23
CA VAL A 5 6.15 19.86 1.35
C VAL A 5 5.88 20.18 -0.12
N LYS A 6 4.61 20.43 -0.47
CA LYS A 6 4.23 20.86 -1.83
C LYS A 6 4.74 22.26 -2.18
N GLU A 7 4.74 23.20 -1.23
CA GLU A 7 5.34 24.52 -1.41
C GLU A 7 6.84 24.46 -1.73
N LEU A 8 7.53 23.41 -1.27
CA LEU A 8 8.92 23.12 -1.61
C LEU A 8 9.10 22.44 -2.99
N GLY A 9 8.01 22.21 -3.73
CA GLY A 9 8.04 21.53 -5.03
C GLY A 9 8.24 20.01 -4.94
N LEU A 10 8.08 19.42 -3.74
CA LEU A 10 8.25 17.99 -3.52
C LEU A 10 6.92 17.22 -3.64
N GLU A 11 7.00 15.98 -4.11
CA GLU A 11 5.87 15.06 -4.12
C GLU A 11 5.59 14.48 -2.74
N THR A 12 4.33 14.10 -2.52
CA THR A 12 3.86 13.58 -1.22
C THR A 12 3.38 12.14 -1.34
N CYS A 13 3.72 11.35 -0.31
CA CYS A 13 3.34 9.95 -0.17
C CYS A 13 2.63 9.75 1.18
N ALA A 14 1.46 9.12 1.20
CA ALA A 14 0.72 8.90 2.45
C ALA A 14 -0.07 7.60 2.50
N THR A 15 0.00 6.92 3.64
CA THR A 15 -0.64 5.61 3.86
C THR A 15 -2.16 5.73 3.98
N LEU A 16 -2.87 4.93 3.19
CA LEU A 16 -4.32 4.76 3.29
C LEU A 16 -4.65 4.03 4.61
N GLY A 17 -5.49 4.63 5.46
CA GLY A 17 -5.77 4.17 6.84
C GLY A 17 -5.67 5.27 7.90
N LEU A 18 -4.99 6.38 7.57
CA LEU A 18 -4.98 7.61 8.36
C LEU A 18 -5.86 8.72 7.76
N ILE A 19 -6.56 8.41 6.66
CA ILE A 19 -7.46 9.32 5.95
C ILE A 19 -8.82 9.25 6.64
N ARG A 20 -9.27 10.36 7.26
CA ARG A 20 -10.52 10.41 8.04
C ARG A 20 -11.66 11.14 7.33
N ASN A 21 -11.40 11.79 6.20
CA ASN A 21 -12.39 12.50 5.39
C ASN A 21 -11.89 12.71 3.94
N ASP A 22 -12.83 13.05 3.04
CA ASP A 22 -12.60 13.18 1.59
C ASP A 22 -11.60 14.29 1.25
N ASN A 23 -11.59 15.38 2.02
CA ASN A 23 -10.66 16.49 1.82
C ASN A 23 -9.19 16.05 2.02
N GLN A 24 -8.95 15.09 2.92
CA GLN A 24 -7.62 14.56 3.18
C GLN A 24 -7.15 13.64 2.04
N ALA A 25 -8.03 12.89 1.39
CA ALA A 25 -7.71 12.08 0.21
C ALA A 25 -7.28 12.97 -0.98
N GLU A 26 -8.03 14.04 -1.25
CA GLU A 26 -7.70 15.00 -2.31
C GLU A 26 -6.33 15.67 -2.11
N LYS A 27 -5.98 15.97 -0.86
CA LYS A 27 -4.67 16.53 -0.53
C LYS A 27 -3.51 15.53 -0.71
N LEU A 28 -3.77 14.23 -0.74
CA LEU A 28 -2.76 13.16 -0.72
C LEU A 28 -2.66 12.33 -2.02
N LYS A 29 -3.41 12.70 -3.06
CA LYS A 29 -3.58 11.98 -4.32
C LYS A 29 -2.35 11.76 -5.23
N GLN A 30 -1.13 12.01 -4.78
CA GLN A 30 0.08 11.85 -5.61
C GLN A 30 0.62 10.42 -5.52
N ALA A 31 0.89 9.93 -4.31
CA ALA A 31 1.33 8.57 -4.07
C ALA A 31 0.70 8.01 -2.77
N VAL A 32 0.12 6.82 -2.89
CA VAL A 32 -0.71 6.23 -1.84
C VAL A 32 -0.28 4.78 -1.60
N PRO A 33 0.59 4.53 -0.62
CA PRO A 33 0.90 3.19 -0.17
C PRO A 33 -0.29 2.57 0.56
N ILE A 34 -0.59 1.33 0.19
CA ILE A 34 -1.54 0.47 0.89
C ILE A 34 -0.74 -0.71 1.43
N ASN A 35 -0.72 -0.83 2.76
CA ASN A 35 -0.01 -1.86 3.49
C ASN A 35 -1.01 -2.88 4.03
N LYS A 36 -0.72 -4.16 3.85
CA LYS A 36 -1.35 -5.21 4.65
C LYS A 36 -0.61 -5.29 5.99
N LEU A 37 -1.35 -5.43 7.08
CA LEU A 37 -0.77 -5.47 8.43
C LEU A 37 0.19 -6.66 8.56
N ILE A 38 1.46 -6.40 8.79
CA ILE A 38 2.43 -7.42 9.21
C ILE A 38 2.35 -7.53 10.73
N LYS A 39 1.88 -8.66 11.24
CA LYS A 39 1.74 -8.92 12.68
C LYS A 39 3.11 -9.17 13.29
N ILE A 40 3.54 -8.28 14.19
CA ILE A 40 4.84 -8.37 14.87
C ILE A 40 4.61 -8.75 16.35
N PRO A 41 5.22 -9.83 16.86
CA PRO A 41 5.15 -10.20 18.28
C PRO A 41 5.54 -9.04 19.19
N GLY A 42 4.80 -8.86 20.29
CA GLY A 42 5.00 -7.76 21.24
C GLY A 42 4.32 -6.44 20.85
N THR A 43 3.74 -6.32 19.65
CA THR A 43 2.90 -5.16 19.30
C THR A 43 1.45 -5.37 19.72
N PRO A 44 0.66 -4.31 20.01
CA PRO A 44 -0.75 -4.45 20.36
C PRO A 44 -1.61 -5.16 19.30
N LEU A 45 -1.16 -5.15 18.04
CA LEU A 45 -1.85 -5.76 16.90
C LEU A 45 -1.27 -7.13 16.51
N ALA A 46 -0.40 -7.72 17.33
CA ALA A 46 0.21 -9.03 17.05
C ALA A 46 -0.83 -10.15 16.81
N ASN A 47 -1.97 -10.08 17.50
CA ASN A 47 -3.05 -11.06 17.42
C ASN A 47 -4.31 -10.51 16.74
N ALA A 48 -4.19 -9.46 15.93
CA ALA A 48 -5.33 -8.91 15.19
C ALA A 48 -5.93 -9.96 14.24
N VAL A 49 -7.23 -9.87 13.97
CA VAL A 49 -7.89 -10.72 12.97
C VAL A 49 -7.27 -10.44 11.60
N GLU A 50 -7.04 -11.51 10.83
CA GLU A 50 -6.53 -11.38 9.47
C GLU A 50 -7.57 -10.69 8.58
N LEU A 51 -7.12 -9.74 7.76
CA LEU A 51 -7.98 -9.09 6.79
C LEU A 51 -8.25 -10.05 5.62
N ASP A 52 -9.50 -10.16 5.21
CA ASP A 52 -9.89 -10.93 4.03
C ASP A 52 -9.19 -10.38 2.76
N SER A 53 -8.75 -11.30 1.91
CA SER A 53 -8.02 -10.96 0.69
C SER A 53 -8.86 -10.10 -0.27
N PHE A 54 -10.16 -10.36 -0.39
CA PHE A 54 -11.02 -9.56 -1.26
C PHE A 54 -11.31 -8.18 -0.69
N ASP A 55 -11.38 -8.04 0.64
CA ASP A 55 -11.50 -6.72 1.26
C ASP A 55 -10.23 -5.88 1.04
N PHE A 56 -9.05 -6.51 1.04
CA PHE A 56 -7.80 -5.84 0.68
C PHE A 56 -7.78 -5.40 -0.79
N VAL A 57 -8.16 -6.28 -1.72
CA VAL A 57 -8.28 -5.95 -3.16
C VAL A 57 -9.32 -4.85 -3.38
N ARG A 58 -10.47 -4.91 -2.70
CA ARG A 58 -11.51 -3.87 -2.74
C ARG A 58 -10.97 -2.53 -2.28
N THR A 59 -10.11 -2.50 -1.25
CA THR A 59 -9.46 -1.28 -0.76
C THR A 59 -8.59 -0.63 -1.85
N ILE A 60 -7.84 -1.44 -2.61
CA ILE A 60 -7.04 -0.97 -3.75
C ILE A 60 -7.94 -0.43 -4.87
N ALA A 61 -8.97 -1.19 -5.25
CA ALA A 61 -9.92 -0.77 -6.28
C ALA A 61 -10.61 0.56 -5.92
N THR A 62 -11.03 0.70 -4.66
CA THR A 62 -11.64 1.92 -4.14
C THR A 62 -10.66 3.09 -4.22
N ALA A 63 -9.40 2.89 -3.81
CA ALA A 63 -8.37 3.92 -3.92
C ALA A 63 -8.11 4.33 -5.37
N ARG A 64 -8.11 3.39 -6.33
CA ARG A 64 -7.94 3.69 -7.76
C ARG A 64 -9.09 4.53 -8.31
N LEU A 65 -10.34 4.21 -7.94
CA LEU A 65 -11.50 4.98 -8.37
C LEU A 65 -11.51 6.39 -7.78
N LEU A 66 -11.19 6.53 -6.49
CA LEU A 66 -11.16 7.83 -5.81
C LEU A 66 -9.97 8.70 -6.25
N MET A 67 -8.84 8.09 -6.61
CA MET A 67 -7.62 8.80 -6.98
C MET A 67 -7.04 8.28 -8.30
N PRO A 68 -7.69 8.53 -9.46
CA PRO A 68 -7.33 7.89 -10.73
C PRO A 68 -5.90 8.17 -11.21
N LYS A 69 -5.33 9.30 -10.81
CA LYS A 69 -3.97 9.74 -11.21
C LYS A 69 -2.88 9.37 -10.19
N ALA A 70 -3.24 8.84 -9.02
CA ALA A 70 -2.25 8.50 -8.00
C ALA A 70 -1.45 7.25 -8.39
N TYR A 71 -0.20 7.20 -7.95
CA TYR A 71 0.50 5.93 -7.80
C TYR A 71 -0.05 5.20 -6.58
N ILE A 72 -0.63 4.03 -6.77
CA ILE A 72 -1.11 3.18 -5.68
C ILE A 72 -0.08 2.08 -5.48
N ARG A 73 0.61 2.14 -4.33
CA ARG A 73 1.74 1.25 -4.06
C ARG A 73 1.29 0.07 -3.20
N LEU A 74 1.29 -1.13 -3.79
CA LEU A 74 1.18 -2.38 -3.06
C LEU A 74 2.48 -2.57 -2.26
N SER A 75 2.41 -2.31 -0.96
CA SER A 75 3.59 -2.06 -0.14
C SER A 75 3.87 -3.22 0.83
N ALA A 76 3.74 -3.02 2.14
CA ALA A 76 4.05 -4.03 3.13
C ALA A 76 3.04 -5.20 3.12
N GLY A 77 3.54 -6.39 3.41
CA GLY A 77 2.75 -7.62 3.53
C GLY A 77 2.66 -8.45 2.25
N ARG A 78 3.31 -8.03 1.15
CA ARG A 78 3.39 -8.82 -0.11
C ARG A 78 4.00 -10.20 0.08
N GLU A 79 4.99 -10.33 0.95
CA GLU A 79 5.62 -11.62 1.31
C GLU A 79 4.60 -12.69 1.76
N GLN A 80 3.47 -12.26 2.31
CA GLN A 80 2.42 -13.15 2.82
C GLN A 80 1.29 -13.35 1.79
N MET A 81 1.40 -12.76 0.59
CA MET A 81 0.41 -12.85 -0.47
C MET A 81 0.88 -13.86 -1.52
N GLY A 82 -0.02 -14.75 -1.94
CA GLY A 82 0.21 -15.54 -3.15
C GLY A 82 0.16 -14.68 -4.41
N ASP A 83 0.73 -15.21 -5.50
CA ASP A 83 0.88 -14.52 -6.78
C ASP A 83 -0.46 -14.07 -7.34
N GLU A 84 -1.50 -14.89 -7.19
CA GLU A 84 -2.86 -14.59 -7.67
C GLU A 84 -3.44 -13.37 -6.95
N LEU A 85 -3.17 -13.24 -5.65
CA LEU A 85 -3.62 -12.08 -4.88
C LEU A 85 -2.87 -10.82 -5.30
N GLN A 86 -1.56 -10.91 -5.52
CA GLN A 86 -0.78 -9.77 -6.01
C GLN A 86 -1.24 -9.35 -7.41
N ALA A 87 -1.45 -10.31 -8.32
CA ALA A 87 -1.99 -10.08 -9.65
C ALA A 87 -3.38 -9.39 -9.59
N LEU A 88 -4.27 -9.85 -8.71
CA LEU A 88 -5.56 -9.20 -8.47
C LEU A 88 -5.41 -7.78 -7.93
N CYS A 89 -4.41 -7.51 -7.07
CA CYS A 89 -4.12 -6.16 -6.59
C CYS A 89 -3.66 -5.24 -7.73
N PHE A 90 -2.80 -5.71 -8.64
CA PHE A 90 -2.39 -4.94 -9.82
C PHE A 90 -3.57 -4.71 -10.78
N LEU A 91 -4.39 -5.74 -11.02
CA LEU A 91 -5.61 -5.63 -11.81
C LEU A 91 -6.60 -4.61 -11.21
N ALA A 92 -6.74 -4.59 -9.89
CA ALA A 92 -7.58 -3.65 -9.16
C ALA A 92 -7.05 -2.20 -9.23
N GLY A 93 -5.79 -1.99 -9.62
CA GLY A 93 -5.23 -0.69 -9.91
C GLY A 93 -4.02 -0.30 -9.08
N ALA A 94 -3.41 -1.21 -8.31
CA ALA A 94 -2.05 -0.98 -7.83
C ALA A 94 -1.09 -0.88 -9.02
N ASN A 95 -0.10 0.01 -8.96
CA ASN A 95 0.84 0.24 -10.05
C ASN A 95 2.24 0.65 -9.56
N SER A 96 2.57 0.29 -8.32
CA SER A 96 3.87 0.52 -7.71
C SER A 96 4.07 -0.53 -6.60
N LEU A 97 5.32 -0.90 -6.32
CA LEU A 97 5.70 -1.80 -5.23
C LEU A 97 7.06 -1.38 -4.63
N PHE A 98 7.43 -1.98 -3.50
CA PHE A 98 8.82 -1.97 -3.02
C PHE A 98 9.55 -3.20 -3.54
N TYR A 99 10.70 -2.97 -4.17
CA TYR A 99 11.56 -4.00 -4.76
C TYR A 99 12.84 -4.18 -3.93
N GLY A 100 13.18 -5.42 -3.63
CA GLY A 100 14.30 -5.78 -2.75
C GLY A 100 13.86 -6.73 -1.64
N GLU A 101 14.81 -7.41 -1.00
CA GLU A 101 14.53 -8.54 -0.08
C GLU A 101 13.96 -8.12 1.29
N LYS A 102 13.99 -6.83 1.61
CA LYS A 102 13.57 -6.31 2.92
C LYS A 102 12.97 -4.92 2.78
N LEU A 103 11.95 -4.65 3.61
CA LEU A 103 11.43 -3.31 3.85
C LEU A 103 12.28 -2.62 4.93
N LEU A 104 11.64 -1.87 5.84
CA LEU A 104 12.33 -1.27 6.99
C LEU A 104 12.81 -2.35 7.97
N THR A 105 11.91 -3.24 8.39
CA THR A 105 12.19 -4.26 9.42
C THR A 105 11.69 -5.65 9.05
N ALA A 106 10.73 -5.76 8.13
CA ALA A 106 10.13 -7.02 7.70
C ALA A 106 10.68 -7.50 6.35
N ALA A 107 10.59 -8.81 6.13
CA ALA A 107 10.87 -9.43 4.83
C ALA A 107 9.95 -8.90 3.73
N ASN A 108 10.43 -8.98 2.51
CA ASN A 108 9.73 -8.61 1.29
C ASN A 108 10.07 -9.65 0.21
N PRO A 109 9.21 -9.82 -0.82
CA PRO A 109 9.51 -10.77 -1.88
C PRO A 109 10.87 -10.51 -2.51
N THR A 110 11.54 -11.59 -2.90
CA THR A 110 12.87 -11.49 -3.48
C THR A 110 12.80 -10.77 -4.83
N PRO A 111 13.88 -10.06 -5.22
CA PRO A 111 14.01 -9.49 -6.55
C PRO A 111 13.65 -10.45 -7.69
N GLU A 112 14.05 -11.71 -7.57
CA GLU A 112 13.80 -12.75 -8.58
C GLU A 112 12.34 -13.19 -8.62
N HIS A 113 11.67 -13.28 -7.46
CA HIS A 113 10.23 -13.51 -7.44
C HIS A 113 9.47 -12.34 -8.07
N ASP A 114 9.83 -11.10 -7.72
CA ASP A 114 9.21 -9.88 -8.26
C ASP A 114 9.35 -9.73 -9.78
N LEU A 115 10.44 -10.23 -10.37
CA LEU A 115 10.65 -10.21 -11.82
C LEU A 115 9.82 -11.25 -12.57
N ASN A 116 9.34 -12.29 -11.88
CA ASN A 116 8.56 -13.39 -12.45
C ASN A 116 7.05 -13.30 -12.11
N LEU A 117 6.65 -12.24 -11.41
CA LEU A 117 5.28 -11.99 -10.93
C LEU A 117 4.33 -11.53 -12.04
#